data_AF-A0A955BRJ7-F1
#
_entry.id   AF-A0A955BRJ7-F1
#
_cell.length_a   1.000
_cell.length_b   1.000
_cell.length_c   1.000
_cell.angle_alpha   90.00
_cell.angle_beta   90.00
_cell.angle_gamma   90.00
#
_symmetry.space_group_name_H-M   'P 1'
#
loop_
_entity.id
_entity.type
_entity.pdbx_description
1 polymer ?
#
loop_
_entity_poly.entity_id
_entity_poly.type
_entity_poly.pdbx_seq_one_letter_code
_entity_poly.pdbx_strand_id
1 'polypeptide(L)'
;MVNRDWFCLAVRIFGLWLLISSIEQCVPYLIWALSDNSGIGYALSAALWFVGRLAVGLVLILFAPALATRFYPQGETAAPAADFDESKPLKVGLQLLGMYALLLAVQAAAVVVASYVDASALTGAMPMSIDPTGSSYLISLLTCGLNLAFAVILITFNERLVTFLTKLRYVPERDGYEPPPRSE
;
A
#
# COMPACT_ATOMS: atom_id res chain seq x y z
N MET A 1 2.86 9.58 -25.57
CA MET A 1 3.05 9.26 -24.14
C MET A 1 4.51 9.42 -23.82
N VAL A 2 4.86 10.21 -22.81
CA VAL A 2 6.26 10.48 -22.46
C VAL A 2 6.65 9.52 -21.32
N ASN A 3 7.91 9.04 -21.29
CA ASN A 3 8.43 8.15 -20.23
C ASN A 3 8.16 8.68 -18.80
N ARG A 4 8.05 10.00 -18.66
CA ARG A 4 7.67 10.71 -17.44
C ARG A 4 6.30 10.32 -16.89
N ASP A 5 5.30 10.17 -17.76
CA ASP A 5 3.91 9.93 -17.33
C ASP A 5 3.76 8.50 -16.78
N TRP A 6 4.42 7.54 -17.44
CA TRP A 6 4.52 6.16 -16.97
C TRP A 6 5.28 6.05 -15.64
N PHE A 7 6.38 6.80 -15.51
CA PHE A 7 7.14 6.83 -14.26
C PHE A 7 6.31 7.41 -13.10
N CYS A 8 5.60 8.52 -13.33
CA CYS A 8 4.70 9.13 -12.36
C CYS A 8 3.63 8.12 -11.88
N LEU A 9 3.01 7.42 -12.83
CA LEU A 9 2.00 6.40 -12.53
C LEU A 9 2.58 5.22 -11.74
N ALA A 10 3.76 4.73 -12.11
CA ALA A 10 4.44 3.66 -11.40
C ALA A 10 4.77 4.05 -9.94
N VAL A 11 5.27 5.28 -9.73
CA VAL A 11 5.58 5.83 -8.41
C VAL A 11 4.31 5.87 -7.52
N ARG A 12 3.16 6.22 -8.09
CA ARG A 12 1.88 6.23 -7.35
C ARG A 12 1.42 4.84 -6.98
N ILE A 13 1.44 3.90 -7.91
CA ILE A 13 1.07 2.51 -7.64
C ILE A 13 1.99 1.93 -6.56
N PHE A 14 3.28 2.23 -6.64
CA PHE A 14 4.25 1.79 -5.64
C PHE A 14 3.99 2.42 -4.27
N GLY A 15 3.67 3.72 -4.22
CA GLY A 15 3.26 4.39 -2.99
C GLY A 15 2.01 3.78 -2.36
N LEU A 16 1.00 3.46 -3.17
CA LEU A 16 -0.22 2.77 -2.72
C LEU A 16 0.06 1.38 -2.18
N TRP A 17 0.90 0.61 -2.87
CA TRP A 17 1.34 -0.70 -2.40
C TRP A 17 2.06 -0.60 -1.05
N LEU A 18 2.93 0.40 -0.86
CA LEU A 18 3.61 0.65 0.42
C LEU A 18 2.64 0.99 1.54
N LEU A 19 1.58 1.76 1.26
CA LEU A 19 0.54 2.06 2.26
C LEU A 19 -0.29 0.82 2.63
N ILE A 20 -0.60 -0.03 1.66
CA ILE A 20 -1.30 -1.30 1.93
C ILE A 20 -0.41 -2.23 2.74
N SER A 21 0.85 -2.40 2.31
CA SER A 21 1.82 -3.26 2.98
C SER A 21 2.16 -2.77 4.41
N SER A 22 2.16 -1.46 4.65
CA SER A 22 2.39 -0.94 6.00
C SER A 22 1.26 -1.33 6.95
N ILE A 23 -0.01 -1.25 6.51
CA ILE A 23 -1.16 -1.68 7.31
C ILE A 23 -1.14 -3.20 7.49
N GLU A 24 -0.99 -3.94 6.39
CA GLU A 24 -1.04 -5.40 6.36
C GLU A 24 0.03 -6.05 7.26
N GLN A 25 1.25 -5.50 7.30
CA GLN A 25 2.33 -6.08 8.10
C GLN A 25 2.38 -5.52 9.52
N CYS A 26 2.12 -4.22 9.70
CA CYS A 26 2.30 -3.61 11.01
C CYS A 26 1.08 -3.77 11.92
N VAL A 27 -0.15 -3.80 11.41
CA VAL A 27 -1.34 -3.89 12.27
C VAL A 27 -1.44 -5.23 12.99
N PRO A 28 -1.35 -6.40 12.32
CA PRO A 28 -1.38 -7.69 13.02
C PRO A 28 -0.24 -7.81 14.04
N TYR A 29 0.94 -7.30 13.68
CA TYR A 29 2.13 -7.35 14.53
C TYR A 29 2.03 -6.42 15.75
N LEU A 30 1.45 -5.23 15.61
CA LEU A 30 1.18 -4.31 16.73
C LEU A 30 0.16 -4.88 17.70
N ILE A 31 -0.93 -5.45 17.17
CA ILE A 31 -1.95 -6.11 18.00
C ILE A 31 -1.32 -7.26 18.79
N TRP A 32 -0.52 -8.08 18.12
CA TRP A 32 0.20 -9.17 18.78
C TRP A 32 1.15 -8.64 19.86
N ALA A 33 2.02 -7.68 19.52
CA ALA A 33 3.02 -7.14 20.45
C ALA A 33 2.39 -6.54 21.72
N LEU A 34 1.23 -5.88 21.58
CA LEU A 34 0.44 -5.34 22.70
C LEU A 34 -0.27 -6.43 23.50
N SER A 35 -0.69 -7.52 22.86
CA SER A 35 -1.40 -8.62 23.53
C SER A 35 -0.49 -9.55 24.34
N ASP A 36 0.74 -9.78 23.87
CA ASP A 36 1.64 -10.81 24.42
C ASP A 36 2.62 -10.25 25.47
N ASN A 37 2.45 -9.00 25.89
CA ASN A 37 3.35 -8.28 26.79
C ASN A 37 4.85 -8.38 26.37
N SER A 38 5.08 -8.57 25.06
CA SER A 38 6.37 -8.84 24.41
C SER A 38 7.43 -7.76 24.63
N GLY A 39 7.03 -6.63 25.21
CA GLY A 39 7.87 -5.51 25.61
C GLY A 39 7.63 -4.29 24.72
N ILE A 40 7.60 -3.10 25.35
CA ILE A 40 7.41 -1.80 24.69
C ILE A 40 8.37 -1.61 23.50
N GLY A 41 9.58 -2.19 23.54
CA GLY A 41 10.56 -2.10 22.45
C GLY A 41 10.08 -2.68 21.11
N TYR A 42 9.34 -3.80 21.12
CA TYR A 42 8.81 -4.39 19.88
C TYR A 42 7.62 -3.61 19.33
N ALA A 43 6.75 -3.12 20.22
CA ALA A 43 5.65 -2.25 19.82
C ALA A 43 6.18 -0.91 19.23
N LEU A 44 7.21 -0.33 19.85
CA LEU A 44 7.84 0.90 19.38
C LEU A 44 8.52 0.70 18.02
N SER A 45 9.24 -0.41 17.82
CA SER A 45 9.89 -0.69 16.54
C SER A 45 8.85 -0.90 15.42
N ALA A 46 7.77 -1.63 15.69
CA ALA A 46 6.68 -1.80 14.74
C ALA A 46 5.97 -0.47 14.42
N ALA A 47 5.75 0.38 15.42
CA ALA A 47 5.17 1.71 15.22
C ALA A 47 6.08 2.62 14.39
N LEU A 48 7.40 2.63 14.63
CA LEU A 48 8.36 3.38 13.84
C LEU A 48 8.40 2.89 12.39
N TRP A 49 8.38 1.57 12.18
CA TRP A 49 8.28 0.98 10.84
C TRP A 49 6.99 1.37 10.12
N PHE A 50 5.87 1.35 10.83
CA PHE A 50 4.58 1.79 10.30
C PHE A 50 4.63 3.26 9.85
N VAL A 51 5.08 4.15 10.73
CA VAL A 51 5.18 5.60 10.45
C VAL A 51 6.14 5.86 9.29
N GLY A 52 7.30 5.20 9.26
CA GLY A 52 8.28 5.36 8.19
C GLY A 52 7.73 4.95 6.82
N ARG A 53 7.10 3.77 6.72
CA ARG A 53 6.49 3.31 5.47
C ARG A 53 5.30 4.18 5.05
N LEU A 54 4.50 4.63 6.01
CA LEU A 54 3.37 5.51 5.75
C LEU A 54 3.82 6.87 5.20
N ALA A 55 4.85 7.48 5.81
CA ALA A 55 5.42 8.72 5.34
C ALA A 55 5.99 8.58 3.92
N VAL A 56 6.77 7.52 3.65
CA VAL A 56 7.33 7.26 2.32
C VAL A 56 6.22 7.02 1.29
N GLY A 57 5.21 6.20 1.61
CA GLY A 57 4.07 5.92 0.73
C GLY A 57 3.29 7.18 0.38
N LEU A 58 3.02 8.05 1.36
CA LEU A 58 2.35 9.33 1.13
C LEU A 58 3.20 10.27 0.27
N VAL A 59 4.50 10.37 0.52
CA VAL A 59 5.40 11.19 -0.30
C VAL A 59 5.37 10.72 -1.75
N LEU A 60 5.45 9.42 -2.00
CA LEU A 60 5.39 8.86 -3.34
C LEU A 60 4.07 9.17 -4.03
N ILE A 61 2.92 9.08 -3.34
CA ILE A 61 1.61 9.39 -3.95
C ILE A 61 1.46 10.88 -4.26
N LEU A 62 1.76 11.74 -3.29
CA LEU A 62 1.54 13.18 -3.37
C LEU A 62 2.53 13.86 -4.33
N PHE A 63 3.82 13.51 -4.21
CA PHE A 63 4.92 14.12 -4.95
C PHE A 63 5.38 13.31 -6.18
N ALA A 64 4.63 12.28 -6.60
CA ALA A 64 4.94 11.54 -7.83
C ALA A 64 5.26 12.44 -9.04
N PRO A 65 4.52 13.54 -9.30
CA PRO A 65 4.81 14.41 -10.44
C PRO A 65 6.15 15.13 -10.28
N ALA A 66 6.47 15.61 -9.08
CA ALA A 66 7.73 16.30 -8.79
C ALA A 66 8.94 15.36 -8.85
N LEU A 67 8.76 14.10 -8.47
CA LEU A 67 9.78 13.06 -8.67
C LEU A 67 9.97 12.79 -10.17
N ALA A 68 8.88 12.62 -10.92
CA ALA A 68 8.93 12.34 -12.35
C ALA A 68 9.63 13.45 -13.15
N THR A 69 9.42 14.73 -12.80
CA THR A 69 10.11 15.85 -13.46
C THR A 69 11.60 15.93 -13.14
N ARG A 70 12.04 15.47 -11.95
CA ARG A 70 13.48 15.38 -11.63
C ARG A 70 14.19 14.28 -12.40
N PHE A 71 13.55 13.12 -12.58
CA PHE A 71 14.15 12.00 -13.31
C PHE A 71 14.04 12.16 -14.83
N TYR A 72 12.97 12.82 -15.30
CA TYR A 72 12.74 13.12 -16.71
C TYR A 72 12.49 14.63 -16.89
N PRO A 73 13.53 15.46 -16.78
CA PRO A 73 13.40 16.90 -17.03
C PRO A 73 12.95 17.11 -18.48
N GLN A 74 11.94 17.96 -18.67
CA GLN A 74 11.52 18.36 -20.01
C GLN A 74 12.63 19.24 -20.58
N GLY A 75 13.31 18.77 -21.64
CA GLY A 75 14.05 19.67 -22.51
C GLY A 75 13.08 20.68 -23.14
N GLU A 76 13.55 21.90 -23.38
CA GLU A 76 12.79 23.08 -23.86
C GLU A 76 11.97 22.88 -25.16
N THR A 77 11.94 21.69 -25.75
CA THR A 77 11.36 21.38 -27.07
C THR A 77 10.32 20.26 -27.04
N ALA A 78 9.70 19.99 -25.89
CA ALA A 78 8.54 19.08 -25.86
C ALA A 78 7.27 19.85 -26.28
N ALA A 79 6.78 19.58 -27.49
CA ALA A 79 5.46 19.96 -27.98
C ALA A 79 4.38 19.80 -26.88
N PRO A 80 3.30 20.61 -26.88
CA PRO A 80 2.25 20.51 -25.88
C PRO A 80 1.79 19.06 -25.79
N ALA A 81 2.16 18.41 -24.68
CA ALA A 81 1.86 17.01 -24.47
C ALA A 81 0.34 16.89 -24.51
N ALA A 82 -0.19 16.18 -25.50
CA ALA A 82 -1.61 15.86 -25.56
C ALA A 82 -2.07 15.41 -24.17
N ASP A 83 -3.14 16.01 -23.66
CA ASP A 83 -3.70 15.76 -22.33
C ASP A 83 -3.73 14.25 -22.05
N PHE A 84 -2.76 13.79 -21.28
CA PHE A 84 -2.63 12.38 -20.97
C PHE A 84 -3.66 12.04 -19.90
N ASP A 85 -4.66 11.27 -20.30
CA ASP A 85 -5.64 10.72 -19.38
C ASP A 85 -5.01 9.57 -18.56
N GLU A 86 -4.43 9.93 -17.42
CA GLU A 86 -3.83 9.01 -16.43
C GLU A 86 -4.86 8.03 -15.83
N SER A 87 -6.16 8.32 -15.94
CA SER A 87 -7.20 7.57 -15.24
C SER A 87 -7.24 6.09 -15.67
N LYS A 88 -7.16 5.81 -16.97
CA LYS A 88 -7.23 4.44 -17.51
C LYS A 88 -6.08 3.55 -17.05
N PRO A 89 -4.80 3.93 -17.22
CA PRO A 89 -3.70 3.10 -16.74
C PRO A 89 -3.67 3.00 -15.21
N LEU A 90 -4.13 4.03 -14.48
CA LEU A 90 -4.21 3.97 -13.02
C LEU A 90 -5.28 2.97 -12.56
N LYS A 91 -6.43 2.89 -13.25
CA LYS A 91 -7.47 1.87 -12.99
C LYS A 91 -6.90 0.46 -13.13
N VAL A 92 -6.16 0.20 -14.21
CA VAL A 92 -5.50 -1.10 -14.46
C VAL A 92 -4.48 -1.41 -13.36
N GLY A 93 -3.65 -0.43 -12.98
CA GLY A 93 -2.69 -0.57 -11.88
C GLY A 93 -3.35 -0.94 -10.54
N LEU A 94 -4.45 -0.27 -10.20
CA LEU A 94 -5.24 -0.58 -9.01
C LEU A 94 -5.88 -1.98 -9.07
N GLN A 95 -6.36 -2.42 -10.25
CA GLN A 95 -6.89 -3.77 -10.43
C GLN A 95 -5.81 -4.83 -10.25
N LEU A 96 -4.62 -4.63 -10.81
CA LEU A 96 -3.49 -5.53 -10.63
C LEU A 96 -3.07 -5.61 -9.16
N LEU A 97 -3.04 -4.47 -8.47
CA LEU A 97 -2.77 -4.42 -7.03
C LEU A 97 -3.85 -5.15 -6.23
N GLY A 98 -5.12 -5.04 -6.65
CA GLY A 98 -6.25 -5.76 -6.04
C GLY A 98 -6.17 -7.28 -6.26
N MET A 99 -5.81 -7.73 -7.46
CA MET A 99 -5.55 -9.15 -7.75
C MET A 99 -4.38 -9.68 -6.91
N TYR A 100 -3.31 -8.89 -6.77
CA TYR A 100 -2.18 -9.26 -5.93
C TYR A 100 -2.57 -9.39 -4.46
N ALA A 101 -3.35 -8.44 -3.91
CA ALA A 101 -3.89 -8.54 -2.56
C ALA A 101 -4.77 -9.78 -2.39
N LEU A 102 -5.59 -10.13 -3.39
CA LEU A 102 -6.39 -11.36 -3.36
C LEU A 102 -5.51 -12.62 -3.29
N LEU A 103 -4.43 -12.68 -4.05
CA LEU A 103 -3.47 -13.78 -3.99
C LEU A 103 -2.83 -13.91 -2.60
N LEU A 104 -2.43 -12.79 -1.99
CA LEU A 104 -1.92 -12.78 -0.62
C LEU A 104 -2.97 -13.24 0.40
N ALA A 105 -4.23 -12.86 0.22
CA ALA A 105 -5.33 -13.34 1.07
C ALA A 105 -5.51 -14.85 0.95
N VAL A 106 -5.48 -15.41 -0.26
CA VAL A 106 -5.57 -16.86 -0.49
C VAL A 106 -4.39 -17.59 0.14
N GLN A 107 -3.18 -17.06 0.01
CA GLN A 107 -1.99 -17.64 0.64
C GLN A 107 -2.12 -17.64 2.17
N ALA A 108 -2.55 -16.53 2.78
CA ALA A 108 -2.77 -16.45 4.22
C ALA A 108 -3.90 -17.40 4.68
N ALA A 109 -4.98 -17.51 3.91
CA ALA A 109 -6.07 -18.46 4.17
C ALA A 109 -5.58 -19.91 4.14
N ALA A 110 -4.71 -20.27 3.19
CA ALA A 110 -4.13 -21.61 3.13
C ALA A 110 -3.32 -21.96 4.37
N VAL A 111 -2.55 -20.99 4.91
CA VAL A 111 -1.81 -21.16 6.17
C VAL A 111 -2.77 -21.40 7.34
N VAL A 112 -3.85 -20.62 7.44
CA VAL A 112 -4.88 -20.78 8.47
C VAL A 112 -5.52 -22.18 8.42
N VAL A 113 -5.87 -22.65 7.21
CA VAL A 113 -6.48 -23.98 7.01
C VAL A 113 -5.48 -25.09 7.38
N ALA A 114 -4.22 -24.98 6.96
CA ALA A 114 -3.19 -25.95 7.29
C ALA A 114 -2.99 -26.07 8.81
N SER A 115 -2.89 -24.94 9.52
CA SER A 115 -2.77 -24.93 10.99
C SER A 115 -3.97 -25.57 11.69
N TYR A 116 -5.18 -25.43 11.16
CA TYR A 116 -6.38 -26.05 11.71
C TYR A 116 -6.41 -27.57 11.48
N VAL A 117 -6.02 -28.02 10.29
CA VAL A 117 -5.98 -29.46 9.93
C VAL A 117 -4.92 -30.19 10.76
N ASP A 118 -3.71 -29.63 10.89
CA ASP A 118 -2.65 -30.22 11.70
C ASP A 118 -3.03 -30.30 13.19
N ALA A 119 -3.68 -29.27 13.73
CA ALA A 119 -4.21 -29.31 15.09
C ALA A 119 -5.24 -30.43 15.28
N SER A 120 -6.14 -30.63 14.29
CA SER A 120 -7.13 -31.71 14.35
C SER A 120 -6.51 -33.10 14.26
N ALA A 121 -5.43 -33.28 13.51
CA ALA A 121 -4.69 -34.55 13.39
C ALA A 121 -3.93 -34.92 14.68
N LEU A 122 -3.45 -33.93 15.44
CA LEU A 122 -2.70 -34.12 16.69
C LEU A 122 -3.60 -34.37 17.91
N THR A 123 -4.88 -33.96 17.89
CA THR A 123 -5.81 -34.22 19.02
C THR A 123 -6.13 -35.71 19.26
N GLY A 124 -5.75 -36.62 18.34
CA GLY A 124 -5.85 -38.07 18.53
C GLY A 124 -4.56 -38.80 18.93
N ALA A 125 -3.39 -38.15 18.87
CA ALA A 125 -2.10 -38.84 19.03
C ALA A 125 -1.04 -37.93 19.68
N MET A 126 -0.99 -37.94 21.02
CA MET A 126 0.04 -37.36 21.90
C MET A 126 0.32 -35.84 21.80
N PRO A 127 0.65 -35.19 22.94
CA PRO A 127 0.90 -33.75 23.00
C PRO A 127 2.31 -33.45 22.50
N MET A 128 2.49 -33.35 21.18
CA MET A 128 3.69 -32.75 20.63
C MET A 128 3.47 -31.23 20.61
N SER A 129 4.29 -30.50 21.36
CA SER A 129 4.29 -29.04 21.46
C SER A 129 4.77 -28.41 20.14
N ILE A 130 3.97 -28.50 19.09
CA ILE A 130 3.89 -27.37 18.17
C ILE A 130 3.20 -26.32 19.03
N ASP A 131 3.94 -25.31 19.48
CA ASP A 131 3.36 -24.20 20.23
C ASP A 131 2.29 -23.60 19.32
N PRO A 132 0.99 -23.93 19.52
CA PRO A 132 -0.09 -23.53 18.63
C PRO A 132 -0.48 -22.13 19.08
N THR A 133 0.53 -21.26 19.27
CA THR A 133 0.37 -19.94 19.85
C THR A 133 -0.72 -19.27 19.04
N GLY A 134 -1.84 -18.97 19.71
CA GLY A 134 -2.98 -18.31 19.08
C GLY A 134 -2.56 -17.05 18.31
N SER A 135 -1.39 -16.47 18.63
CA SER A 135 -0.76 -15.38 17.91
C SER A 135 -0.48 -15.65 16.42
N SER A 136 0.16 -16.75 16.05
CA SER A 136 0.54 -17.03 14.64
C SER A 136 -0.69 -17.25 13.74
N TYR A 137 -1.69 -17.96 14.30
CA TYR A 137 -3.00 -18.14 13.69
C TYR A 137 -3.76 -16.81 13.56
N LEU A 138 -3.83 -16.01 14.63
CA LEU A 138 -4.52 -14.72 14.63
C LEU A 138 -3.87 -13.73 13.65
N ILE A 139 -2.54 -13.69 13.57
CA ILE A 139 -1.81 -12.87 12.60
C ILE A 139 -2.20 -13.29 11.17
N SER A 140 -2.16 -14.59 10.86
CA SER A 140 -2.51 -15.09 9.54
C SER A 140 -3.97 -14.81 9.16
N LEU A 141 -4.89 -14.92 10.13
CA LEU A 141 -6.31 -14.61 9.94
C LEU A 141 -6.54 -13.11 9.68
N LEU A 142 -5.88 -12.24 10.46
CA LEU A 142 -5.93 -10.79 10.28
C LEU A 142 -5.34 -10.36 8.94
N THR A 143 -4.17 -10.90 8.58
CA THR A 143 -3.53 -10.69 7.28
C THR A 143 -4.45 -11.12 6.13
N CYS A 144 -5.11 -12.27 6.26
CA CYS A 144 -6.12 -12.73 5.29
C CYS A 144 -7.27 -11.73 5.15
N GLY A 145 -7.88 -11.32 6.27
CA GLY A 145 -9.00 -10.38 6.29
C GLY A 145 -8.64 -9.00 5.71
N LEU A 146 -7.48 -8.46 6.06
CA LEU A 146 -6.98 -7.18 5.55
C LEU A 146 -6.73 -7.25 4.04
N ASN A 147 -6.02 -8.28 3.56
CA ASN A 147 -5.76 -8.44 2.13
C ASN A 147 -7.04 -8.63 1.32
N LEU A 148 -8.02 -9.35 1.86
CA LEU A 148 -9.33 -9.51 1.21
C LEU A 148 -10.10 -8.19 1.18
N ALA A 149 -10.09 -7.42 2.27
CA ALA A 149 -10.68 -6.08 2.31
C ALA A 149 -10.02 -5.14 1.29
N PHE A 150 -8.68 -5.13 1.21
CA PHE A 150 -7.95 -4.35 0.22
C PHE A 150 -8.27 -4.76 -1.21
N ALA A 151 -8.33 -6.07 -1.50
CA ALA A 151 -8.74 -6.56 -2.82
C ALA A 151 -10.14 -6.05 -3.19
N VAL A 152 -11.13 -6.19 -2.29
CA VAL A 152 -12.49 -5.70 -2.52
C VAL A 152 -12.51 -4.20 -2.74
N ILE A 153 -11.78 -3.42 -1.94
CA ILE A 153 -11.68 -1.97 -2.06
C ILE A 153 -11.09 -1.57 -3.42
N LEU A 154 -9.97 -2.16 -3.82
CA LEU A 154 -9.23 -1.82 -5.04
C LEU A 154 -9.98 -2.24 -6.32
N ILE A 155 -10.70 -3.36 -6.28
CA ILE A 155 -11.44 -3.87 -7.44
C ILE A 155 -12.80 -3.16 -7.56
N THR A 156 -13.55 -3.07 -6.47
CA THR A 156 -14.95 -2.60 -6.48
C THR A 156 -15.05 -1.08 -6.44
N PHE A 157 -14.19 -0.41 -5.67
CA PHE A 157 -14.21 1.05 -5.51
C PHE A 157 -13.15 1.76 -6.36
N ASN A 158 -12.64 1.08 -7.38
CA ASN A 158 -11.54 1.54 -8.23
C ASN A 158 -11.75 2.97 -8.76
N GLU A 159 -12.93 3.28 -9.30
CA GLU A 159 -13.20 4.60 -9.88
C GLU A 159 -13.19 5.74 -8.85
N ARG A 160 -13.69 5.47 -7.63
CA ARG A 160 -13.66 6.43 -6.53
C ARG A 160 -12.22 6.65 -6.07
N LEU A 161 -11.41 5.59 -6.01
CA LEU A 161 -10.00 5.68 -5.66
C LEU A 161 -9.20 6.46 -6.69
N VAL A 162 -9.40 6.22 -7.99
CA VAL A 162 -8.77 7.02 -9.05
C VAL A 162 -9.12 8.49 -8.90
N THR A 163 -10.40 8.80 -8.72
CA THR A 163 -10.85 10.18 -8.52
C THR A 163 -10.21 10.82 -7.29
N PHE A 164 -10.14 10.09 -6.18
CA PHE A 164 -9.50 10.56 -4.96
C PHE A 164 -7.99 10.80 -5.14
N LEU A 165 -7.28 9.87 -5.79
CA LEU A 165 -5.83 9.97 -6.03
C LEU A 165 -5.48 11.11 -6.99
N THR A 166 -6.31 11.33 -8.02
CA THR A 166 -6.14 12.48 -8.91
C THR A 166 -6.31 13.81 -8.16
N LYS A 167 -7.22 13.88 -7.18
CA LYS A 167 -7.42 15.08 -6.32
C LYS A 167 -6.26 15.31 -5.34
N LEU A 168 -5.62 14.25 -4.87
CA LEU A 168 -4.50 14.34 -3.94
C LEU A 168 -3.17 14.71 -4.62
N ARG A 169 -3.13 14.75 -5.95
CA ARG A 169 -1.94 15.15 -6.70
C ARG A 169 -1.45 16.54 -6.27
N TYR A 170 -0.16 16.65 -5.96
CA TYR A 170 0.49 17.95 -5.90
C TYR A 170 0.53 18.59 -7.30
N VAL A 171 -0.04 19.79 -7.41
CA VAL A 171 -0.06 20.59 -8.64
C VAL A 171 0.71 21.88 -8.35
N PRO A 172 1.94 22.05 -8.85
CA PRO A 172 2.75 23.23 -8.55
C PRO A 172 2.10 24.54 -9.00
N GLU A 173 1.28 24.53 -10.05
CA GLU A 173 0.52 25.70 -10.54
C GLU A 173 -0.57 26.16 -9.56
N ARG A 174 -1.06 25.29 -8.66
CA ARG A 174 -2.07 25.62 -7.66
C ARG A 174 -1.47 26.25 -6.40
N ASP A 175 -0.24 25.86 -6.06
CA ASP A 175 0.45 26.26 -4.83
C ASP A 175 1.57 27.30 -5.08
N GLY A 176 1.87 27.58 -6.35
CA GLY A 176 2.73 28.69 -6.76
C GLY A 176 2.02 30.02 -6.58
N TYR A 177 2.21 30.68 -5.45
CA TYR A 177 1.93 32.10 -5.32
C TYR A 177 2.87 32.86 -6.28
N GLU A 178 2.37 33.30 -7.44
CA GLU A 178 3.06 34.32 -8.22
C GLU A 178 2.91 35.67 -7.50
N PRO A 179 3.97 36.24 -6.91
CA PRO A 179 3.86 37.57 -6.35
C PRO A 179 3.53 38.56 -7.48
N PRO A 180 2.60 39.51 -7.24
CA PRO A 180 2.18 40.45 -8.27
C PRO A 180 3.39 41.21 -8.83
N PRO A 181 3.39 41.53 -10.15
CA PRO A 181 4.50 42.25 -10.76
C PRO A 181 4.73 43.54 -9.99
N ARG A 182 5.95 43.75 -9.50
CA ARG A 182 6.35 45.02 -8.92
C ARG A 182 6.31 46.05 -10.04
N SER A 183 5.38 46.98 -9.96
CA SER A 183 5.43 48.21 -10.76
C SER A 183 6.72 48.93 -10.41
N GLU A 184 7.61 49.09 -11.39
CA GLU A 184 8.77 49.98 -11.32
C GLU A 184 8.35 51.43 -11.13
#